data_AF-A0A699XBM7-F1
#
_entry.id   AF-A0A699XBM7-F1
#
_cell.length_a   1.000
_cell.length_b   1.000
_cell.length_c   1.000
_cell.angle_alpha   90.00
_cell.angle_beta   90.00
_cell.angle_gamma   90.00
#
_symmetry.space_group_name_H-M   'P 1'
#
loop_
_entity.id
_entity.type
_entity.pdbx_description
1 polymer ?
#
loop_
_entity_poly.entity_id
_entity_poly.type
_entity_poly.pdbx_seq_one_letter_code
_entity_poly.pdbx_strand_id
1 'polypeptide(L)'
;VVDLPKLIELKLKYKFRLILDESWSYGVLGRTGRGVTEAQNVDATEVDMIVGSLSGPLCAAGGFCAGNEEVVEHQRISSASYTYSAALPALLST
;
A
#
# COMPACT_ATOMS: atom_id res chain seq x y z
N VAL A 1 15.55 4.05 -3.68
CA VAL A 1 14.25 3.49 -4.13
C VAL A 1 14.51 2.06 -4.56
N VAL A 2 13.65 1.11 -4.18
CA VAL A 2 13.78 -0.31 -4.55
C VAL A 2 13.62 -0.53 -6.06
N ASP A 3 14.22 -1.58 -6.62
CA ASP A 3 13.98 -1.99 -8.03
C ASP A 3 12.71 -2.86 -8.10
N LEU A 4 11.57 -2.22 -8.37
CA LEU A 4 10.26 -2.85 -8.37
C LEU A 4 10.05 -3.80 -9.57
N PRO A 5 10.45 -3.45 -10.83
CA PRO A 5 10.39 -4.38 -11.96
C PRO A 5 11.13 -5.68 -11.69
N LYS A 6 12.34 -5.61 -11.10
CA LYS A 6 13.11 -6.82 -10.79
C LYS A 6 12.44 -7.67 -9.71
N LEU A 7 11.83 -7.05 -8.70
CA LEU A 7 11.06 -7.78 -7.70
C LEU A 7 9.83 -8.48 -8.28
N ILE A 8 9.15 -7.86 -9.25
CA ILE A 8 8.03 -8.50 -9.96
C ILE A 8 8.51 -9.69 -10.79
N GLU A 9 9.65 -9.57 -11.48
CA GLU A 9 10.25 -10.71 -12.19
C GLU A 9 10.52 -11.88 -11.23
N LEU A 10 11.08 -11.59 -10.05
CA LEU A 10 11.33 -12.59 -9.01
C LEU A 10 10.03 -13.16 -8.43
N LYS A 11 9.01 -12.33 -8.21
CA LYS A 11 7.67 -12.75 -7.78
C LYS A 11 7.09 -13.76 -8.75
N LEU A 12 7.15 -13.47 -10.05
CA LEU A 12 6.64 -14.35 -11.10
C LEU A 12 7.44 -15.65 -11.21
N LYS A 13 8.76 -15.60 -10.98
CA LYS A 13 9.65 -16.78 -11.02
C LYS A 13 9.48 -17.69 -9.80
N TYR A 14 9.44 -17.12 -8.60
CA TYR A 14 9.49 -17.86 -7.34
C TYR A 14 8.13 -17.98 -6.63
N LYS A 15 7.07 -17.38 -7.20
CA LYS A 15 5.68 -17.52 -6.75
C LYS A 15 5.45 -17.09 -5.30
N PHE A 16 6.06 -15.98 -4.88
CA PHE A 16 5.79 -15.36 -3.58
C PHE A 16 4.75 -14.24 -3.70
N ARG A 17 4.22 -13.79 -2.56
CA ARG A 17 3.38 -12.59 -2.45
C ARG A 17 4.26 -11.38 -2.12
N LEU A 18 4.00 -10.26 -2.78
CA LEU A 18 4.72 -9.01 -2.61
C LEU A 18 3.83 -8.00 -1.86
N ILE A 19 4.29 -7.61 -0.67
CA ILE A 19 3.74 -6.49 0.09
C ILE A 19 4.69 -5.31 -0.08
N LEU A 20 4.18 -4.19 -0.60
CA LEU A 20 4.96 -2.98 -0.85
C LEU A 20 4.56 -1.90 0.16
N ASP A 21 5.50 -1.46 0.99
CA ASP A 21 5.31 -0.30 1.88
C ASP A 21 5.68 1.00 1.15
N GLU A 22 4.68 1.85 0.97
CA GLU A 22 4.75 3.12 0.26
C GLU A 22 4.65 4.34 1.20
N SER A 23 4.92 4.18 2.50
CA SER A 23 4.78 5.24 3.53
C SER A 23 5.53 6.55 3.22
N TRP A 24 6.60 6.50 2.43
CA TRP A 24 7.43 7.67 2.07
C TRP A 24 7.37 8.03 0.58
N SER A 25 6.77 7.17 -0.23
CA SER A 25 6.70 7.34 -1.69
C SER A 25 5.31 7.74 -2.16
N TYR A 26 4.26 7.26 -1.51
CA TYR A 26 2.89 7.66 -1.81
C TYR A 26 2.71 9.15 -1.47
N GLY A 27 2.17 9.92 -2.43
CA GLY A 27 2.07 11.37 -2.38
C GLY A 27 3.36 12.12 -2.78
N VAL A 28 4.47 11.42 -3.06
CA VAL A 28 5.78 12.05 -3.37
C VAL A 28 6.33 11.63 -4.73
N LEU A 29 6.32 10.32 -5.01
CA LEU A 29 6.90 9.74 -6.22
C LEU A 29 5.83 9.52 -7.30
N GLY A 30 6.28 9.57 -8.55
CA GLY A 30 5.40 9.51 -9.72
C GLY A 30 4.84 10.88 -10.08
N ARG A 31 4.37 11.03 -11.33
CA ARG A 31 3.87 12.31 -11.84
C ARG A 31 2.59 12.76 -11.12
N THR A 32 1.79 11.81 -10.64
CA THR A 32 0.55 12.06 -9.91
C THR A 32 0.64 11.68 -8.44
N GLY A 33 1.84 11.37 -7.93
CA GLY A 33 2.05 11.01 -6.54
C GLY A 33 1.57 9.60 -6.17
N ARG A 34 1.37 8.69 -7.14
CA ARG A 34 0.88 7.33 -6.86
C ARG A 34 1.97 6.39 -6.34
N GLY A 35 3.19 6.88 -6.19
CA GLY A 35 4.26 6.15 -5.52
C GLY A 35 5.29 5.54 -6.44
N VAL A 36 5.98 4.51 -5.93
CA VAL A 36 7.06 3.81 -6.66
C VAL A 36 6.53 3.09 -7.89
N THR A 37 5.32 2.54 -7.80
CA THR A 37 4.63 1.87 -8.93
C THR A 37 4.54 2.81 -10.15
N GLU A 38 4.01 4.02 -9.98
CA GLU A 38 3.95 5.02 -11.05
C GLU A 38 5.35 5.51 -11.46
N ALA A 39 6.25 5.76 -10.51
CA ALA A 39 7.59 6.25 -10.80
C ALA A 39 8.42 5.29 -11.67
N GLN A 40 8.17 3.98 -11.57
CA GLN A 40 8.87 2.94 -12.32
C GLN A 40 8.04 2.32 -13.45
N ASN A 41 6.88 2.92 -13.79
CA ASN A 41 5.95 2.43 -14.82
C ASN A 41 5.52 0.96 -14.61
N VAL A 42 5.30 0.60 -13.35
CA VAL A 42 4.79 -0.70 -12.95
C VAL A 42 3.31 -0.57 -12.65
N ASP A 43 2.49 -1.48 -13.18
CA ASP A 43 1.08 -1.57 -12.80
C ASP A 43 0.97 -1.94 -11.32
N ALA A 44 0.21 -1.16 -10.55
CA ALA A 44 -0.01 -1.41 -9.13
C ALA A 44 -0.68 -2.77 -8.87
N THR A 45 -1.41 -3.33 -9.85
CA THR A 45 -2.04 -4.65 -9.75
C THR A 45 -1.02 -5.81 -9.73
N GLU A 46 0.22 -5.58 -10.15
CA GLU A 46 1.31 -6.57 -10.02
C GLU A 46 1.81 -6.71 -8.58
N VAL A 47 1.44 -5.79 -7.69
CA VAL A 47 1.72 -5.84 -6.25
C VAL A 47 0.51 -6.42 -5.53
N ASP A 48 0.70 -7.43 -4.68
CA ASP A 48 -0.44 -8.12 -4.05
C ASP A 48 -1.09 -7.28 -2.94
N MET A 49 -0.29 -6.45 -2.27
CA MET A 49 -0.74 -5.55 -1.22
C MET A 49 0.17 -4.33 -1.15
N ILE A 50 -0.42 -3.14 -1.16
CA ILE A 50 0.27 -1.88 -0.92
C ILE A 50 -0.16 -1.38 0.45
N VAL A 51 0.79 -1.07 1.31
CA VAL A 51 0.55 -0.48 2.63
C VAL A 51 1.23 0.87 2.72
N GLY A 52 0.73 1.75 3.57
CA GLY A 52 1.37 3.04 3.77
C GLY A 52 0.82 3.80 4.97
N SER A 53 1.69 4.62 5.56
CA SER A 53 1.31 5.60 6.57
C SER A 53 0.70 6.85 5.93
N LEU A 54 -0.36 7.37 6.56
CA LEU A 54 -0.93 8.67 6.23
C LEU A 54 -0.21 9.83 6.95
N SER A 55 0.64 9.53 7.94
CA SER A 55 1.28 10.54 8.80
C SER A 55 2.47 11.28 8.18
N GLY A 56 3.02 10.75 7.08
CA GLY A 56 4.17 11.33 6.41
C GLY A 56 3.74 12.36 5.35
N PRO A 57 3.92 12.07 4.05
CA PRO A 57 3.63 13.02 2.97
C PRO A 57 2.18 13.53 2.90
N LEU A 58 1.23 12.76 3.43
CA LEU A 58 -0.20 13.09 3.41
C LEU A 58 -0.64 13.97 4.59
N CYS A 59 0.26 14.24 5.56
CA CYS A 59 0.00 15.13 6.71
C CYS A 59 -1.27 14.79 7.51
N ALA A 60 -1.67 13.52 7.52
CA ALA A 60 -2.87 13.01 8.16
C ALA A 60 -2.50 12.06 9.31
N ALA A 61 -3.41 11.19 9.75
CA ALA A 61 -3.10 10.14 10.72
C ALA A 61 -3.68 8.80 10.29
N GLY A 62 -3.08 7.71 10.77
CA GLY A 62 -3.48 6.35 10.41
C GLY A 62 -2.65 5.77 9.27
N GLY A 63 -3.16 4.69 8.70
CA GLY A 63 -2.52 3.97 7.61
C GLY A 63 -3.57 3.29 6.75
N PHE A 64 -3.15 2.87 5.57
CA PHE A 64 -4.01 2.18 4.62
C PHE A 64 -3.38 0.87 4.16
N CYS A 65 -4.25 0.00 3.67
CA CYS A 65 -3.90 -1.25 2.99
C CYS A 65 -4.76 -1.32 1.73
N ALA A 66 -4.12 -1.34 0.56
CA ALA A 66 -4.74 -1.47 -0.75
C ALA A 66 -4.34 -2.82 -1.37
N GLY A 67 -5.27 -3.46 -2.04
CA GLY A 67 -5.09 -4.76 -2.69
C GLY A 67 -6.36 -5.13 -3.45
N ASN A 68 -6.49 -6.39 -3.84
CA ASN A 68 -7.75 -6.87 -4.40
C ASN A 68 -8.85 -6.93 -3.31
N GLU A 69 -10.11 -7.04 -3.74
CA GLU A 69 -11.27 -7.06 -2.84
C GLU A 69 -11.18 -8.19 -1.81
N GLU A 70 -10.75 -9.38 -2.23
CA GLU A 70 -10.57 -10.53 -1.34
C GLU A 70 -9.56 -10.27 -0.21
N VAL A 71 -8.43 -9.64 -0.52
CA VAL A 71 -7.39 -9.28 0.46
C VAL A 71 -7.91 -8.22 1.43
N VAL A 72 -8.60 -7.20 0.92
CA VAL A 72 -9.15 -6.12 1.75
C VAL A 72 -10.23 -6.64 2.68
N GLU A 73 -11.15 -7.47 2.18
CA GLU A 73 -12.23 -8.04 2.99
C GLU A 73 -11.68 -9.00 4.05
N HIS A 74 -10.70 -9.84 3.68
CA HIS A 74 -10.01 -10.71 4.64
C HIS A 74 -9.37 -9.90 5.77
N GLN A 75 -8.69 -8.79 5.45
CA GLN A 75 -8.09 -7.92 6.47
C GLN A 75 -9.14 -7.28 7.38
N ARG A 76 -10.28 -6.84 6.83
CA ARG A 76 -11.35 -6.20 7.62
C ARG A 76 -11.98 -7.13 8.65
N ILE A 77 -12.17 -8.40 8.32
CA ILE A 77 -12.85 -9.35 9.21
C ILE A 77 -11.88 -10.10 10.14
N SER A 78 -10.64 -10.33 9.70
CA SER A 78 -9.69 -11.21 10.39
C SER A 78 -8.62 -10.45 11.19
N SER A 79 -8.41 -9.16 10.93
CA SER A 79 -7.41 -8.37 11.67
C SER A 79 -7.95 -7.92 13.01
N ALA A 80 -7.41 -8.46 14.10
CA ALA A 80 -7.76 -8.04 15.46
C ALA A 80 -7.52 -6.52 15.66
N SER A 81 -6.47 -5.97 15.05
CA SER A 81 -6.16 -4.54 15.11
C SER A 81 -7.20 -3.67 14.41
N TYR A 82 -7.86 -4.19 13.37
CA TYR A 82 -8.96 -3.50 12.71
C TYR A 82 -10.27 -3.66 13.49
N THR A 83 -10.59 -4.88 13.92
CA THR A 83 -11.86 -5.22 14.58
C THR A 83 -12.00 -4.62 15.99
N TYR A 84 -10.92 -4.55 16.76
CA TYR A 84 -10.95 -4.15 18.17
C TYR A 84 -10.35 -2.77 18.45
N SER A 85 -10.12 -1.96 17.41
CA SER A 85 -9.66 -0.58 17.53
C SER A 85 -10.77 0.41 17.17
N ALA A 86 -10.75 1.60 17.80
CA ALA A 86 -11.61 2.70 17.40
C ALA A 86 -11.24 3.18 16.00
N ALA A 87 -12.26 3.55 15.21
CA ALA A 87 -12.08 4.14 13.90
C ALA A 87 -11.35 5.49 13.98
N LEU A 88 -10.67 5.85 12.90
CA LEU A 88 -9.96 7.12 12.79
C LEU A 88 -10.95 8.30 12.89
N PRO A 89 -10.64 9.36 13.65
CA PRO A 89 -11.45 10.58 13.66
C PRO A 89 -11.58 11.18 12.26
N ALA A 90 -12.79 11.60 11.87
CA ALA A 90 -13.09 12.11 10.52
C ALA A 90 -12.23 13.33 10.11
N LEU A 91 -11.76 14.13 11.08
CA LEU A 91 -10.86 15.26 10.81
C LEU A 91 -9.49 14.81 10.27
N LEU A 92 -9.08 13.58 10.59
CA LEU A 92 -7.77 13.02 10.23
C LEU A 92 -7.85 12.09 9.01
N SER A 93 -9.04 11.80 8.49
CA SER A 93 -9.26 11.04 7.25
C SER A 93 -9.32 12.00 6.06
N THR A 94 -8.16 12.50 5.64
CA THR A 94 -8.03 13.43 4.50
C THR A 94 -8.01 12.69 3.17
#